data_AF-A0A182IWD5-F1
#
_entry.id   AF-A0A182IWD5-F1
#
_cell.length_a   1.000
_cell.length_b   1.000
_cell.length_c   1.000
_cell.angle_alpha   90.00
_cell.angle_beta   90.00
_cell.angle_gamma   90.00
#
_symmetry.space_group_name_H-M   'P 1'
#
loop_
_entity.id
_entity.type
_entity.pdbx_description
1 polymer ?
#
loop_
_entity_poly.entity_id
_entity_poly.type
_entity_poly.pdbx_seq_one_letter_code
_entity_poly.pdbx_strand_id
1 'polypeptide(L)'
;LYLFARFGKQTDFSPPLHVISVSNRDIEQTFQYFQPASQPEPQRVSNRIRWCFRGFSLSSLNMEPSRYRGYFAVFLLLFGAAYGEQEQLEQVVREPLRCERIDGAQGRLANEDEWRFLGGRAGDRLLLCDCQDSQRSRRRNRELGREDYDHEQQLQSQQQPAFILPAFESTTVATDIVVANCHQLLVPTGTFRALRAGFLPRTVRFVDIDQLTVESFAFETSGAPTGAGMINNVRDRHPVLGPIALRFERCQLEELPANVFHGAALRSVQFVGTTVGIIRSLAVGIRLNQFRIADSVIGRFGRHSFKRAQMEQLQLHNVTMLDAWPSQAWQGLIVSESMRITNSTFLQTVHPAAIMESTTDDLIIEHNVFNQSIADEAFQLAVKTRIWLIGNVFGQLSSNLFRGVVISNETAWNAQPNILLERNLIETFTVSSGDARNFLVIPRNFSLNVQGFRIAQLATCENTNISSSNVWPEVFFLRPFAVTNREDPESYVSVEEFRQEEGCDAGGPDLVLVIVLATLLGVTLLGGGIVGWLCYRHHRKRQRMILLEQKLVQPTPRTYRETQILLKLETVGTLKTDF
;
A
#
# COMPACT_ATOMS: atom_id res chain seq x y z
N LEU A 1 -50.24 16.14 -23.76
CA LEU A 1 -50.64 16.17 -25.18
C LEU A 1 -50.77 17.62 -25.65
N TYR A 2 -50.01 18.01 -26.67
CA TYR A 2 -50.33 19.08 -27.62
C TYR A 2 -49.69 18.65 -28.95
N LEU A 3 -50.37 18.83 -30.08
CA LEU A 3 -50.00 18.20 -31.36
C LEU A 3 -49.34 19.19 -32.33
N PHE A 4 -48.26 18.74 -32.98
CA PHE A 4 -47.83 19.01 -34.37
C PHE A 4 -47.53 20.50 -34.76
N ALA A 5 -46.56 20.81 -35.63
CA ALA A 5 -45.51 20.00 -36.28
C ALA A 5 -44.51 20.91 -37.02
N ARG A 6 -43.32 20.36 -37.35
CA ARG A 6 -42.80 20.40 -38.73
C ARG A 6 -41.70 19.37 -38.99
N PHE A 7 -41.51 19.04 -40.26
CA PHE A 7 -40.50 18.11 -40.79
C PHE A 7 -39.15 18.81 -41.05
N GLY A 8 -38.06 18.05 -40.97
CA GLY A 8 -37.23 17.87 -42.16
C GLY A 8 -35.74 18.24 -42.09
N LYS A 9 -34.90 17.21 -42.29
CA LYS A 9 -33.54 17.23 -42.90
C LYS A 9 -32.44 18.15 -42.32
N GLN A 10 -31.53 17.52 -41.59
CA GLN A 10 -30.17 17.21 -42.06
C GLN A 10 -29.54 18.16 -43.12
N THR A 11 -28.58 18.96 -42.67
CA THR A 11 -27.36 19.36 -43.41
C THR A 11 -26.27 19.71 -42.38
N ASP A 12 -25.01 19.42 -42.69
CA ASP A 12 -23.85 19.88 -41.93
C ASP A 12 -23.70 21.41 -42.00
N PHE A 13 -23.15 22.03 -40.94
CA PHE A 13 -22.12 23.08 -41.03
C PHE A 13 -21.63 23.54 -39.65
N SER A 14 -20.32 23.77 -39.56
CA SER A 14 -19.60 24.50 -38.50
C SER A 14 -18.42 25.23 -39.16
N PRO A 15 -17.65 26.12 -38.48
CA PRO A 15 -17.78 26.67 -37.14
C PRO A 15 -18.11 28.21 -37.23
N PRO A 16 -17.45 29.21 -36.58
CA PRO A 16 -16.02 29.33 -36.25
C PRO A 16 -15.68 29.49 -34.74
N LEU A 17 -14.45 29.13 -34.39
CA LEU A 17 -13.79 29.54 -33.13
C LEU A 17 -13.00 30.84 -33.37
N HIS A 18 -12.95 31.72 -32.36
CA HIS A 18 -12.06 32.88 -32.39
C HIS A 18 -10.64 32.51 -31.93
N VAL A 19 -9.65 32.92 -32.72
CA VAL A 19 -8.22 32.80 -32.38
C VAL A 19 -7.72 34.13 -31.80
N ILE A 20 -6.91 34.07 -30.76
CA ILE A 20 -5.95 35.13 -30.41
C ILE A 20 -4.56 34.54 -30.64
N SER A 21 -3.72 35.26 -31.38
CA SER A 21 -2.38 34.82 -31.77
C SER A 21 -1.31 35.44 -30.88
N VAL A 22 -0.25 34.69 -30.62
CA VAL A 22 1.09 35.24 -30.36
C VAL A 22 2.05 34.58 -31.34
N SER A 23 2.86 35.40 -31.98
CA SER A 23 3.83 35.06 -33.03
C SER A 23 5.24 35.08 -32.43
N ASN A 24 6.28 34.42 -32.95
CA ASN A 24 6.48 33.32 -33.94
C ASN A 24 8.02 33.11 -34.00
N ARG A 25 8.51 32.18 -34.83
CA ARG A 25 9.94 31.97 -35.22
C ARG A 25 10.82 31.24 -34.19
N ASP A 26 11.70 30.32 -34.58
CA ASP A 26 11.97 29.68 -35.89
C ASP A 26 12.39 28.20 -35.60
N ILE A 27 11.92 27.16 -36.32
CA ILE A 27 12.42 26.64 -37.63
C ILE A 27 13.86 26.08 -37.49
N GLU A 28 14.26 24.85 -37.88
CA GLU A 28 13.85 23.90 -38.96
C GLU A 28 14.23 22.43 -38.53
N GLN A 29 13.77 21.25 -39.02
CA GLN A 29 12.73 20.76 -39.97
C GLN A 29 12.41 19.25 -39.70
N THR A 30 11.16 18.80 -39.92
CA THR A 30 10.62 17.58 -40.65
C THR A 30 11.42 16.25 -40.82
N PHE A 31 10.86 15.06 -41.11
CA PHE A 31 9.51 14.45 -41.36
C PHE A 31 9.66 12.88 -41.36
N GLN A 32 8.71 11.95 -41.54
CA GLN A 32 7.23 11.87 -41.77
C GLN A 32 6.74 10.52 -41.13
N TYR A 33 5.46 10.33 -40.74
CA TYR A 33 4.33 9.65 -41.45
C TYR A 33 4.63 8.32 -42.20
N PHE A 34 3.70 7.34 -42.35
CA PHE A 34 2.22 7.38 -42.39
C PHE A 34 1.52 6.12 -41.78
N GLN A 35 0.23 6.23 -41.45
CA GLN A 35 -0.77 5.21 -41.07
C GLN A 35 -2.13 5.64 -41.71
N PRO A 36 -3.21 4.83 -41.94
CA PRO A 36 -3.68 3.74 -41.07
C PRO A 36 -4.52 2.58 -41.74
N ALA A 37 -5.13 1.74 -40.87
CA ALA A 37 -6.54 1.27 -40.90
C ALA A 37 -7.07 0.09 -41.75
N SER A 38 -7.96 -0.65 -41.07
CA SER A 38 -9.14 -1.43 -41.52
C SER A 38 -9.01 -2.95 -41.78
N GLN A 39 -10.14 -3.63 -41.54
CA GLN A 39 -10.35 -5.09 -41.42
C GLN A 39 -11.26 -5.56 -42.58
N PRO A 40 -11.26 -6.85 -42.96
CA PRO A 40 -12.12 -7.82 -42.25
C PRO A 40 -11.57 -9.25 -42.14
N GLU A 41 -12.35 -10.12 -41.48
CA GLU A 41 -12.18 -11.59 -41.40
C GLU A 41 -12.39 -12.29 -42.77
N PRO A 42 -11.92 -13.55 -43.00
CA PRO A 42 -12.41 -14.73 -42.25
C PRO A 42 -11.47 -15.93 -41.99
N GLN A 43 -11.81 -16.69 -40.94
CA GLN A 43 -11.66 -18.16 -40.75
C GLN A 43 -10.27 -18.85 -40.77
N ARG A 44 -9.94 -19.39 -39.59
CA ARG A 44 -9.39 -20.75 -39.28
C ARG A 44 -8.33 -21.38 -40.23
N VAL A 45 -7.14 -21.61 -39.67
CA VAL A 45 -6.59 -22.98 -39.52
C VAL A 45 -5.73 -23.07 -38.25
N SER A 46 -5.59 -24.27 -37.69
CA SER A 46 -4.81 -24.56 -36.47
C SER A 46 -3.29 -24.40 -36.68
N ASN A 47 -2.57 -23.90 -35.67
CA ASN A 47 -1.57 -24.72 -34.97
C ASN A 47 -1.06 -24.10 -33.65
N ARG A 48 -1.02 -24.92 -32.59
CA ARG A 48 -0.28 -24.66 -31.34
C ARG A 48 1.08 -25.35 -31.42
N ILE A 49 2.16 -24.66 -31.08
CA ILE A 49 3.39 -25.31 -30.61
C ILE A 49 3.73 -24.73 -29.23
N ARG A 50 3.73 -25.61 -28.23
CA ARG A 50 4.09 -25.32 -26.83
C ARG A 50 5.42 -26.00 -26.56
N TRP A 51 6.48 -25.22 -26.36
CA TRP A 51 7.78 -25.76 -25.96
C TRP A 51 7.79 -26.06 -24.46
N CYS A 52 7.79 -27.34 -24.10
CA CYS A 52 8.05 -27.80 -22.74
C CYS A 52 9.50 -28.30 -22.65
N PHE A 53 10.34 -27.66 -21.84
CA PHE A 53 11.59 -28.27 -21.41
C PHE A 53 11.36 -29.07 -20.12
N ARG A 54 11.61 -30.38 -20.20
CA ARG A 54 11.85 -31.25 -19.04
C ARG A 54 13.09 -32.10 -19.33
N GLY A 55 13.90 -32.33 -18.30
CA GLY A 55 15.28 -32.78 -18.48
C GLY A 55 15.41 -34.21 -19.02
N PHE A 56 16.59 -34.48 -19.58
CA PHE A 56 17.10 -35.83 -19.77
C PHE A 56 18.39 -36.00 -18.96
N SER A 57 18.50 -37.13 -18.26
CA SER A 57 19.75 -37.57 -17.66
C SER A 57 20.67 -38.13 -18.74
N LEU A 58 21.98 -37.92 -18.60
CA LEU A 58 22.99 -38.47 -19.50
C LEU A 58 24.12 -39.11 -18.70
N SER A 59 23.92 -40.38 -18.37
CA SER A 59 24.93 -41.27 -17.79
C SER A 59 25.61 -42.09 -18.89
N SER A 60 26.93 -42.26 -18.75
CA SER A 60 27.82 -43.12 -19.56
C SER A 60 27.84 -42.92 -21.08
N LEU A 61 28.98 -42.41 -21.59
CA LEU A 61 29.65 -42.97 -22.77
C LEU A 61 31.14 -42.61 -22.72
N ASN A 62 32.02 -43.61 -22.74
CA ASN A 62 33.47 -43.41 -22.84
C ASN A 62 33.88 -43.27 -24.31
N MET A 63 34.66 -42.24 -24.66
CA MET A 63 35.52 -42.24 -25.85
C MET A 63 36.69 -41.27 -25.69
N GLU A 64 37.85 -41.61 -26.28
CA GLU A 64 39.14 -40.98 -25.95
C GLU A 64 39.43 -39.69 -26.73
N PRO A 65 40.20 -38.74 -26.15
CA PRO A 65 40.46 -37.44 -26.75
C PRO A 65 41.72 -37.43 -27.64
N SER A 66 41.56 -37.44 -28.97
CA SER A 66 42.63 -37.00 -29.88
C SER A 66 42.08 -36.34 -31.16
N ARG A 67 42.92 -35.53 -31.83
CA ARG A 67 42.68 -34.88 -33.14
C ARG A 67 41.75 -33.65 -33.26
N TYR A 68 41.53 -32.86 -32.21
CA TYR A 68 41.05 -31.46 -32.37
C TYR A 68 41.83 -30.45 -31.53
N ARG A 69 42.98 -29.98 -32.06
CA ARG A 69 43.80 -28.92 -31.44
C ARG A 69 44.35 -27.85 -32.41
N GLY A 70 44.00 -27.92 -33.70
CA GLY A 70 44.54 -27.00 -34.72
C GLY A 70 43.71 -25.74 -35.03
N TYR A 71 42.38 -25.79 -34.85
CA TYR A 71 41.48 -24.78 -35.42
C TYR A 71 40.88 -23.76 -34.44
N PHE A 72 41.04 -23.95 -33.13
CA PHE A 72 40.50 -23.02 -32.12
C PHE A 72 41.38 -21.77 -31.89
N ALA A 73 42.67 -21.83 -32.23
CA ALA A 73 43.61 -20.73 -31.98
C ALA A 73 43.49 -19.57 -32.99
N VAL A 74 43.08 -19.83 -34.23
CA VAL A 74 43.00 -18.82 -35.30
C VAL A 74 41.77 -17.92 -35.13
N PHE A 75 40.67 -18.46 -34.63
CA PHE A 75 39.40 -17.71 -34.49
C PHE A 75 39.46 -16.66 -33.36
N LEU A 76 40.32 -16.85 -32.36
CA LEU A 76 40.53 -15.91 -31.25
C LEU A 76 41.45 -14.72 -31.61
N LEU A 77 42.15 -14.75 -32.74
CA LEU A 77 43.10 -13.70 -33.15
C LEU A 77 42.53 -12.68 -34.15
N LEU A 78 41.28 -12.84 -34.59
CA LEU A 78 40.67 -12.01 -35.65
C LEU A 78 39.47 -11.15 -35.19
N PHE A 79 39.10 -11.19 -33.91
CA PHE A 79 38.05 -10.35 -33.31
C PHE A 79 38.53 -9.46 -32.14
N GLY A 80 39.85 -9.29 -31.99
CA GLY A 80 40.46 -8.43 -30.98
C GLY A 80 40.47 -6.95 -31.36
N ALA A 81 39.29 -6.31 -31.49
CA ALA A 81 39.18 -4.88 -31.80
C ALA A 81 37.86 -4.22 -31.31
N ALA A 82 37.33 -4.64 -30.16
CA ALA A 82 36.30 -3.88 -29.45
C ALA A 82 36.98 -3.10 -28.31
N TYR A 83 36.99 -1.76 -28.40
CA TYR A 83 37.44 -0.90 -27.30
C TYR A 83 36.44 -1.04 -26.14
N GLY A 84 36.82 -1.77 -25.10
CA GLY A 84 36.24 -1.56 -23.79
C GLY A 84 36.91 -0.34 -23.17
N GLU A 85 36.13 0.68 -22.83
CA GLU A 85 36.60 1.71 -21.90
C GLU A 85 36.78 1.04 -20.54
N GLN A 86 38.02 0.63 -20.27
CA GLN A 86 38.40 0.05 -19.00
C GLN A 86 38.48 1.17 -17.97
N GLU A 87 37.33 1.49 -17.36
CA GLU A 87 37.24 2.41 -16.24
C GLU A 87 38.34 2.09 -15.22
N GLN A 88 39.27 3.03 -15.05
CA GLN A 88 40.28 2.93 -14.02
C GLN A 88 39.59 3.16 -12.69
N LEU A 89 39.11 2.08 -12.08
CA LEU A 89 38.68 2.04 -10.69
C LEU A 89 39.81 2.65 -9.84
N GLU A 90 39.63 3.90 -9.41
CA GLU A 90 40.54 4.53 -8.45
C GLU A 90 40.64 3.61 -7.25
N GLN A 91 41.84 3.09 -6.99
CA GLN A 91 42.05 2.12 -5.93
C GLN A 91 42.08 2.84 -4.58
N VAL A 92 40.88 3.23 -4.10
CA VAL A 92 40.64 4.00 -2.88
C VAL A 92 41.47 3.39 -1.75
N VAL A 93 42.53 4.10 -1.35
CA VAL A 93 43.47 3.64 -0.33
C VAL A 93 42.81 3.76 1.03
N ARG A 94 42.16 2.66 1.45
CA ARG A 94 41.45 2.58 2.72
C ARG A 94 42.43 2.28 3.86
N GLU A 95 42.34 3.05 4.94
CA GLU A 95 43.27 2.97 6.08
C GLU A 95 42.59 2.40 7.34
N PRO A 96 43.30 1.67 8.21
CA PRO A 96 42.71 1.12 9.42
C PRO A 96 42.31 2.22 10.41
N LEU A 97 41.04 2.20 10.82
CA LEU A 97 40.50 3.10 11.84
C LEU A 97 41.13 2.81 13.21
N ARG A 98 41.45 3.85 13.96
CA ARG A 98 41.95 3.73 15.33
C ARG A 98 40.78 3.85 16.32
N CYS A 99 40.79 2.99 17.33
CA CYS A 99 39.82 3.01 18.41
C CYS A 99 40.53 3.30 19.74
N GLU A 100 40.05 4.30 20.49
CA GLU A 100 40.51 4.62 21.83
C GLU A 100 39.54 4.06 22.87
N ARG A 101 40.07 3.50 23.97
CA ARG A 101 39.25 3.00 25.08
C ARG A 101 39.10 4.08 26.14
N ILE A 102 37.85 4.49 26.36
CA ILE A 102 37.47 5.49 27.35
C ILE A 102 36.87 4.75 28.54
N ASP A 103 37.68 4.54 29.58
CA ASP A 103 37.21 4.04 30.87
C ASP A 103 36.55 5.18 31.67
N GLY A 104 35.25 5.05 31.97
CA GLY A 104 34.40 6.06 32.61
C GLY A 104 34.73 6.41 34.08
N ALA A 105 35.99 6.19 34.50
CA ALA A 105 36.53 6.59 35.79
C ALA A 105 37.78 7.52 35.68
N GLN A 106 38.35 7.66 34.48
CA GLN A 106 39.57 8.48 34.24
C GLN A 106 39.59 9.25 32.90
N GLY A 107 38.55 9.10 32.05
CA GLY A 107 38.50 9.75 30.73
C GLY A 107 38.43 11.29 30.77
N ARG A 108 39.19 11.95 29.89
CA ARG A 108 39.22 13.42 29.70
C ARG A 108 38.04 13.97 28.87
N LEU A 109 36.83 13.44 29.03
CA LEU A 109 35.65 14.04 28.41
C LEU A 109 35.19 15.23 29.26
N ALA A 110 35.12 16.41 28.63
CA ALA A 110 34.96 17.68 29.35
C ALA A 110 33.51 18.01 29.73
N ASN A 111 32.55 17.17 29.35
CA ASN A 111 31.12 17.30 29.67
C ASN A 111 30.49 15.94 29.99
N GLU A 112 29.68 15.88 31.06
CA GLU A 112 28.82 14.70 31.29
C GLU A 112 27.82 14.48 30.16
N ASP A 113 27.35 15.56 29.51
CA ASP A 113 26.34 15.47 28.45
C ASP A 113 26.90 14.83 27.16
N GLU A 114 28.21 14.93 26.92
CA GLU A 114 28.90 14.21 25.84
C GLU A 114 28.96 12.70 26.11
N TRP A 115 29.28 12.32 27.36
CA TRP A 115 29.21 10.92 27.81
C TRP A 115 27.79 10.35 27.77
N ARG A 116 26.78 11.15 28.12
CA ARG A 116 25.35 10.79 28.03
C ARG A 116 24.86 10.69 26.58
N PHE A 117 25.35 11.52 25.65
CA PHE A 117 25.07 11.42 24.21
C PHE A 117 25.66 10.13 23.61
N LEU A 118 26.88 9.77 24.01
CA LEU A 118 27.52 8.48 23.71
C LEU A 118 26.79 7.30 24.40
N GLY A 119 25.94 7.57 25.40
CA GLY A 119 25.06 6.61 26.07
C GLY A 119 25.67 5.91 27.27
N GLY A 120 26.88 6.28 27.68
CA GLY A 120 27.64 5.62 28.73
C GLY A 120 27.08 5.87 30.13
N ARG A 121 27.11 4.84 30.97
CA ARG A 121 26.83 4.93 32.42
C ARG A 121 28.12 5.01 33.21
N ALA A 122 28.03 5.38 34.48
CA ALA A 122 29.18 5.35 35.38
C ALA A 122 29.67 3.90 35.56
N GLY A 123 30.93 3.65 35.16
CA GLY A 123 31.56 2.31 35.19
C GLY A 123 31.51 1.51 33.88
N ASP A 124 30.84 2.01 32.84
CA ASP A 124 30.89 1.40 31.50
C ASP A 124 32.28 1.57 30.86
N ARG A 125 32.62 0.69 29.90
CA ARG A 125 33.89 0.69 29.16
C ARG A 125 33.60 0.96 27.68
N LEU A 126 33.68 2.22 27.29
CA LEU A 126 33.47 2.63 25.91
C LEU A 126 34.72 2.36 25.07
N LEU A 127 34.53 1.79 23.88
CA LEU A 127 35.52 1.77 22.81
C LEU A 127 35.05 2.69 21.69
N LEU A 128 35.70 3.84 21.53
CA LEU A 128 35.34 4.87 20.57
C LEU A 128 36.30 4.83 19.37
N CYS A 129 35.76 4.58 18.18
CA CYS A 129 36.47 4.57 16.91
C CYS A 129 36.05 5.81 16.10
N ASP A 130 36.71 6.95 16.33
CA ASP A 130 36.36 8.23 15.71
C ASP A 130 37.26 8.57 14.51
N CYS A 131 36.63 8.85 13.37
CA CYS A 131 37.33 9.18 12.12
C CYS A 131 37.88 10.62 12.09
N GLN A 132 37.25 11.60 12.77
CA GLN A 132 37.75 12.96 12.85
C GLN A 132 38.96 13.09 13.79
N ASP A 133 38.95 12.42 14.95
CA ASP A 133 40.13 12.39 15.84
C ASP A 133 41.28 11.59 15.23
N SER A 134 40.98 10.55 14.44
CA SER A 134 41.97 9.89 13.58
C SER A 134 42.61 10.88 12.57
N GLN A 135 41.84 11.79 11.97
CA GLN A 135 42.38 12.86 11.10
C GLN A 135 43.17 13.93 11.89
N ARG A 136 42.65 14.42 13.02
CA ARG A 136 43.31 15.44 13.87
C ARG A 136 44.66 14.94 14.38
N SER A 137 44.73 13.66 14.79
CA SER A 137 45.97 12.99 15.19
C SER A 137 47.00 12.96 14.06
N ARG A 138 46.58 12.69 12.82
CA ARG A 138 47.47 12.76 11.64
C ARG A 138 47.97 14.17 11.35
N ARG A 139 47.13 15.20 11.42
CA ARG A 139 47.57 16.61 11.22
C ARG A 139 48.67 16.97 12.21
N ARG A 140 48.43 16.73 13.51
CA ARG A 140 49.43 16.92 14.57
C ARG A 140 50.72 16.12 14.36
N ASN A 141 50.61 14.87 13.91
CA ASN A 141 51.80 14.03 13.65
C ASN A 141 52.56 14.41 12.37
N ARG A 142 51.91 15.04 11.38
CA ARG A 142 52.57 15.67 10.22
C ARG A 142 53.25 16.99 10.61
N GLU A 143 52.59 17.81 11.44
CA GLU A 143 53.14 19.06 12.00
C GLU A 143 54.39 18.81 12.87
N LEU A 144 54.41 17.71 13.63
CA LEU A 144 55.59 17.22 14.35
C LEU A 144 56.56 16.39 13.47
N GLY A 145 56.18 16.13 12.22
CA GLY A 145 56.83 15.20 11.28
C GLY A 145 57.99 15.77 10.46
N ARG A 146 58.25 17.07 10.60
CA ARG A 146 59.40 17.83 10.06
C ARG A 146 59.35 18.17 8.55
N GLU A 147 60.24 19.12 8.22
CA GLU A 147 60.57 19.79 6.96
C GLU A 147 60.64 18.89 5.70
N ASP A 148 60.40 19.53 4.55
CA ASP A 148 60.65 19.09 3.17
C ASP A 148 59.97 17.79 2.67
N TYR A 149 58.81 17.93 2.01
CA TYR A 149 58.49 17.26 0.73
C TYR A 149 57.29 17.93 0.01
N ASP A 150 57.24 17.81 -1.32
CA ASP A 150 56.62 18.79 -2.23
C ASP A 150 55.10 18.68 -2.54
N HIS A 151 54.64 19.64 -3.36
CA HIS A 151 53.26 19.98 -3.75
C HIS A 151 52.29 18.83 -4.09
N GLU A 152 52.73 17.64 -4.50
CA GLU A 152 51.83 16.56 -4.94
C GLU A 152 50.83 16.12 -3.85
N GLN A 153 51.21 16.22 -2.57
CA GLN A 153 50.31 15.89 -1.45
C GLN A 153 49.12 16.86 -1.28
N GLN A 154 49.11 18.02 -1.95
CA GLN A 154 47.98 18.95 -1.87
C GLN A 154 46.75 18.47 -2.66
N LEU A 155 46.89 17.77 -3.79
CA LEU A 155 45.72 17.20 -4.47
C LEU A 155 45.09 16.05 -3.68
N GLN A 156 45.92 15.17 -3.10
CA GLN A 156 45.42 14.10 -2.20
C GLN A 156 44.73 14.63 -0.93
N SER A 157 44.87 15.93 -0.60
CA SER A 157 44.17 16.55 0.54
C SER A 157 42.70 16.90 0.27
N GLN A 158 42.23 16.80 -0.98
CA GLN A 158 40.83 17.03 -1.34
C GLN A 158 39.96 15.77 -1.31
N GLN A 159 40.53 14.56 -1.47
CA GLN A 159 39.79 13.31 -1.28
C GLN A 159 39.61 13.04 0.22
N GLN A 160 38.36 12.89 0.67
CA GLN A 160 38.06 12.56 2.06
C GLN A 160 38.54 11.13 2.39
N PRO A 161 39.24 10.91 3.52
CA PRO A 161 39.86 9.62 3.80
C PRO A 161 38.84 8.52 4.06
N ALA A 162 39.02 7.39 3.39
CA ALA A 162 38.23 6.18 3.56
C ALA A 162 38.86 5.26 4.61
N PHE A 163 38.06 4.78 5.55
CA PHE A 163 38.52 3.94 6.65
C PHE A 163 38.05 2.49 6.52
N ILE A 164 38.81 1.57 7.10
CA ILE A 164 38.40 0.18 7.38
C ILE A 164 38.31 0.03 8.90
N LEU A 165 37.19 -0.50 9.40
CA LEU A 165 37.09 -0.95 10.79
C LEU A 165 37.92 -2.23 10.96
N PRO A 166 39.01 -2.24 11.77
CA PRO A 166 39.78 -3.46 11.98
C PRO A 166 38.97 -4.50 12.77
N ALA A 167 39.25 -5.78 12.54
CA ALA A 167 38.62 -6.85 13.32
C ALA A 167 39.03 -6.77 14.80
N PHE A 168 38.06 -6.88 15.71
CA PHE A 168 38.30 -6.77 17.15
C PHE A 168 38.96 -8.04 17.70
N GLU A 169 39.97 -7.88 18.56
CA GLU A 169 40.69 -9.01 19.15
C GLU A 169 39.82 -9.81 20.14
N SER A 170 40.15 -11.07 20.36
CA SER A 170 39.46 -11.94 21.34
C SER A 170 39.58 -11.49 22.82
N THR A 171 40.36 -10.44 23.03
CA THR A 171 40.77 -9.75 24.26
C THR A 171 40.15 -8.35 24.41
N THR A 172 39.38 -7.87 23.42
CA THR A 172 38.73 -6.55 23.47
C THR A 172 37.61 -6.54 24.52
N VAL A 173 37.84 -5.90 25.67
CA VAL A 173 36.85 -5.79 26.76
C VAL A 173 36.20 -4.40 26.78
N ALA A 174 35.13 -4.25 26.01
CA ALA A 174 34.26 -3.06 25.99
C ALA A 174 32.83 -3.45 26.40
N THR A 175 32.12 -2.57 27.11
CA THR A 175 30.67 -2.72 27.28
C THR A 175 29.94 -2.27 26.03
N ASP A 176 30.45 -1.23 25.37
CA ASP A 176 29.81 -0.57 24.23
C ASP A 176 30.89 -0.14 23.23
N ILE A 177 30.63 -0.36 21.94
CA ILE A 177 31.51 0.04 20.84
C ILE A 177 30.79 1.12 20.04
N VAL A 178 31.42 2.27 19.85
CA VAL A 178 30.88 3.38 19.06
C VAL A 178 31.85 3.69 17.93
N VAL A 179 31.38 3.66 16.69
CA VAL A 179 32.14 4.02 15.49
C VAL A 179 31.48 5.26 14.89
N ALA A 180 32.22 6.36 14.78
CA ALA A 180 31.61 7.68 14.62
C ALA A 180 32.34 8.64 13.66
N ASN A 181 31.55 9.57 13.11
CA ASN A 181 32.01 10.77 12.39
C ASN A 181 32.85 10.46 11.13
N CYS A 182 32.45 9.43 10.37
CA CYS A 182 33.23 8.86 9.27
C CYS A 182 32.62 9.18 7.91
N HIS A 183 33.36 9.85 7.01
CA HIS A 183 32.87 10.07 5.64
C HIS A 183 32.70 8.77 4.87
N GLN A 184 33.75 7.94 4.81
CA GLN A 184 33.70 6.60 4.21
C GLN A 184 34.20 5.56 5.21
N LEU A 185 33.42 4.51 5.45
CA LEU A 185 33.79 3.38 6.30
C LEU A 185 33.43 2.04 5.64
N LEU A 186 34.41 1.15 5.54
CA LEU A 186 34.20 -0.28 5.30
C LEU A 186 34.15 -1.04 6.64
N VAL A 187 33.12 -1.85 6.83
CA VAL A 187 33.06 -2.89 7.87
C VAL A 187 33.27 -4.26 7.20
N PRO A 188 34.49 -4.83 7.26
CA PRO A 188 34.81 -6.06 6.55
C PRO A 188 34.23 -7.32 7.18
N THR A 189 34.24 -8.39 6.39
CA THR A 189 33.83 -9.75 6.75
C THR A 189 34.47 -10.20 8.06
N GLY A 190 33.66 -10.64 9.03
CA GLY A 190 34.14 -11.20 10.29
C GLY A 190 34.74 -10.19 11.29
N THR A 191 34.48 -8.88 11.15
CA THR A 191 34.98 -7.83 12.06
C THR A 191 34.75 -8.16 13.56
N PHE A 192 33.62 -8.77 13.89
CA PHE A 192 33.25 -9.12 15.28
C PHE A 192 33.51 -10.61 15.62
N ARG A 193 34.01 -11.40 14.66
CA ARG A 193 34.08 -12.88 14.73
C ARG A 193 34.96 -13.39 15.86
N ALA A 194 36.06 -12.71 16.17
CA ALA A 194 37.03 -13.16 17.18
C ALA A 194 36.64 -12.80 18.63
N LEU A 195 35.61 -11.97 18.84
CA LEU A 195 35.11 -11.63 20.18
C LEU A 195 34.55 -12.87 20.88
N ARG A 196 35.08 -13.19 22.07
CA ARG A 196 34.65 -14.36 22.86
C ARG A 196 33.32 -14.07 23.54
N ALA A 197 32.51 -15.11 23.76
CA ALA A 197 31.21 -15.02 24.44
C ALA A 197 31.21 -14.27 25.80
N GLY A 198 32.32 -14.29 26.55
CA GLY A 198 32.46 -13.57 27.82
C GLY A 198 32.83 -12.07 27.70
N PHE A 199 33.13 -11.57 26.50
CA PHE A 199 33.54 -10.20 26.21
C PHE A 199 32.72 -9.55 25.07
N LEU A 200 31.56 -10.11 24.74
CA LEU A 200 30.66 -9.55 23.73
C LEU A 200 30.14 -8.17 24.19
N PRO A 201 30.22 -7.11 23.38
CA PRO A 201 29.71 -5.80 23.77
C PRO A 201 28.18 -5.85 23.87
N ARG A 202 27.62 -5.12 24.84
CA ARG A 202 26.18 -4.94 24.99
C ARG A 202 25.57 -4.16 23.82
N THR A 203 26.26 -3.11 23.35
CA THR A 203 25.84 -2.35 22.17
C THR A 203 26.99 -2.11 21.20
N VAL A 204 26.64 -2.04 19.91
CA VAL A 204 27.53 -1.57 18.85
C VAL A 204 26.77 -0.49 18.08
N ARG A 205 27.27 0.75 18.07
CA ARG A 205 26.64 1.91 17.41
C ARG A 205 27.53 2.41 16.27
N PHE A 206 26.96 2.55 15.10
CA PHE A 206 27.51 3.32 13.98
C PHE A 206 26.75 4.64 13.92
N VAL A 207 27.47 5.77 13.98
CA VAL A 207 26.89 7.09 14.23
C VAL A 207 27.49 8.14 13.30
N ASP A 208 26.67 8.88 12.57
CA ASP A 208 27.11 9.94 11.63
C ASP A 208 28.17 9.43 10.63
N ILE A 209 27.70 8.60 9.68
CA ILE A 209 28.55 7.96 8.65
C ILE A 209 27.99 8.22 7.25
N ASP A 210 28.65 9.08 6.48
CA ASP A 210 28.15 9.58 5.18
C ASP A 210 28.10 8.49 4.10
N GLN A 211 28.98 7.49 4.16
CA GLN A 211 28.98 6.31 3.30
C GLN A 211 29.52 5.09 4.07
N LEU A 212 28.61 4.22 4.50
CA LEU A 212 28.86 2.98 5.22
C LEU A 212 28.74 1.78 4.27
N THR A 213 29.87 1.20 3.88
CA THR A 213 29.92 -0.09 3.18
C THR A 213 30.07 -1.21 4.20
N VAL A 214 29.20 -2.22 4.15
CA VAL A 214 29.25 -3.40 5.02
C VAL A 214 29.41 -4.64 4.15
N GLU A 215 30.24 -5.60 4.57
CA GLU A 215 30.39 -6.89 3.88
C GLU A 215 29.46 -7.99 4.43
N SER A 216 29.27 -9.05 3.65
CA SER A 216 28.63 -10.30 4.09
C SER A 216 29.34 -10.84 5.35
N PHE A 217 28.59 -11.33 6.35
CA PHE A 217 29.13 -11.80 7.62
C PHE A 217 29.99 -10.79 8.40
N ALA A 218 29.87 -9.47 8.14
CA ALA A 218 30.53 -8.43 8.94
C ALA A 218 30.22 -8.59 10.44
N PHE A 219 28.94 -8.78 10.78
CA PHE A 219 28.45 -8.99 12.15
C PHE A 219 28.27 -10.48 12.46
N GLU A 220 29.34 -11.26 12.28
CA GLU A 220 29.44 -12.64 12.75
C GLU A 220 29.91 -12.69 14.22
N THR A 221 29.27 -13.49 15.05
CA THR A 221 29.63 -13.70 16.47
C THR A 221 29.92 -15.17 16.78
N SER A 222 31.09 -15.48 17.34
CA SER A 222 31.51 -16.87 17.60
C SER A 222 30.96 -17.45 18.91
N GLY A 223 29.71 -17.90 18.84
CA GLY A 223 29.09 -18.80 19.82
C GLY A 223 28.13 -18.13 20.81
N ALA A 224 27.03 -18.82 21.10
CA ALA A 224 26.20 -18.54 22.26
C ALA A 224 26.83 -19.13 23.53
N PRO A 225 26.53 -18.60 24.73
CA PRO A 225 26.90 -19.22 26.00
C PRO A 225 26.05 -20.48 26.26
N THR A 226 26.41 -21.60 25.62
CA THR A 226 25.67 -22.88 25.72
C THR A 226 25.92 -23.61 27.04
N GLY A 227 25.30 -23.13 28.12
CA GLY A 227 24.89 -23.91 29.31
C GLY A 227 25.95 -24.55 30.23
N ALA A 228 27.19 -24.70 29.79
CA ALA A 228 28.24 -25.44 30.50
C ALA A 228 29.41 -24.52 30.87
N GLY A 229 29.33 -23.85 32.02
CA GLY A 229 30.41 -22.95 32.47
C GLY A 229 30.02 -21.79 33.39
N MET A 230 28.88 -21.82 34.09
CA MET A 230 28.57 -20.85 35.15
C MET A 230 29.41 -21.08 36.43
N ILE A 231 30.74 -20.94 36.30
CA ILE A 231 31.61 -20.71 37.44
C ILE A 231 31.62 -19.20 37.67
N ASN A 232 30.76 -18.73 38.58
CA ASN A 232 30.72 -17.33 39.00
C ASN A 232 32.00 -16.99 39.75
N ASN A 233 33.04 -16.62 39.01
CA ASN A 233 34.35 -16.26 39.56
C ASN A 233 34.21 -14.90 40.25
N VAL A 234 33.97 -14.89 41.58
CA VAL A 234 33.59 -13.69 42.38
C VAL A 234 34.61 -12.53 42.32
N ARG A 235 35.80 -12.77 41.74
CA ARG A 235 36.83 -11.75 41.50
C ARG A 235 36.78 -11.13 40.10
N ASP A 236 36.20 -11.81 39.10
CA ASP A 236 36.01 -11.26 37.76
C ASP A 236 34.75 -10.41 37.72
N ARG A 237 34.91 -9.09 37.94
CA ARG A 237 33.83 -8.09 37.87
C ARG A 237 33.34 -7.81 36.44
N HIS A 238 33.42 -8.78 35.56
CA HIS A 238 32.83 -8.71 34.22
C HIS A 238 31.37 -9.19 34.33
N PRO A 239 30.37 -8.29 34.15
CA PRO A 239 28.99 -8.74 34.10
C PRO A 239 28.84 -9.72 32.92
N VAL A 240 27.92 -10.68 33.04
CA VAL A 240 27.58 -11.56 31.91
C VAL A 240 26.90 -10.69 30.86
N LEU A 241 27.67 -10.22 29.88
CA LEU A 241 27.21 -9.27 28.87
C LEU A 241 26.14 -9.96 28.00
N GLY A 242 24.98 -9.30 27.93
CA GLY A 242 23.81 -9.81 27.21
C GLY A 242 23.99 -9.76 25.69
N PRO A 243 23.06 -10.37 24.94
CA PRO A 243 23.13 -10.38 23.49
C PRO A 243 23.09 -8.95 22.91
N ILE A 244 23.92 -8.72 21.89
CA ILE A 244 24.34 -7.44 21.34
C ILE A 244 23.16 -6.70 20.70
N ALA A 245 22.97 -5.43 21.05
CA ALA A 245 22.12 -4.50 20.31
C ALA A 245 22.95 -3.72 19.29
N LEU A 246 22.72 -3.98 18.00
CA LEU A 246 23.39 -3.32 16.88
C LEU A 246 22.56 -2.12 16.39
N ARG A 247 23.20 -0.96 16.24
CA ARG A 247 22.56 0.31 15.86
C ARG A 247 23.29 0.99 14.71
N PHE A 248 22.52 1.53 13.78
CA PHE A 248 22.95 2.45 12.74
C PHE A 248 22.14 3.74 12.92
N GLU A 249 22.82 4.85 13.15
CA GLU A 249 22.23 6.14 13.53
C GLU A 249 22.81 7.22 12.59
N ARG A 250 21.98 7.79 11.71
CA ARG A 250 22.42 8.77 10.69
C ARG A 250 23.57 8.23 9.81
N CYS A 251 23.38 7.02 9.29
CA CYS A 251 24.28 6.40 8.32
C CYS A 251 23.68 6.46 6.90
N GLN A 252 24.51 6.35 5.86
CA GLN A 252 24.05 6.00 4.51
C GLN A 252 24.66 4.66 4.08
N LEU A 253 23.82 3.67 3.80
CA LEU A 253 24.24 2.38 3.26
C LEU A 253 23.74 2.28 1.82
N GLU A 254 24.65 2.16 0.85
CA GLU A 254 24.25 1.81 -0.52
C GLU A 254 23.60 0.42 -0.56
N GLU A 255 24.18 -0.52 0.19
CA GLU A 255 23.77 -1.92 0.24
C GLU A 255 23.88 -2.52 1.65
N LEU A 256 22.85 -3.29 2.02
CA LEU A 256 22.89 -4.25 3.11
C LEU A 256 22.97 -5.67 2.49
N PRO A 257 24.14 -6.33 2.52
CA PRO A 257 24.39 -7.54 1.73
C PRO A 257 23.79 -8.81 2.35
N ALA A 258 23.86 -9.91 1.60
CA ALA A 258 23.41 -11.23 2.04
C ALA A 258 24.20 -11.73 3.27
N ASN A 259 23.51 -12.32 4.25
CA ASN A 259 24.09 -12.87 5.48
C ASN A 259 24.95 -11.89 6.29
N VAL A 260 24.70 -10.57 6.20
CA VAL A 260 25.43 -9.52 6.92
C VAL A 260 25.42 -9.70 8.46
N PHE A 261 24.34 -10.27 8.99
CA PHE A 261 24.16 -10.62 10.40
C PHE A 261 24.30 -12.13 10.60
N HIS A 262 25.18 -12.58 11.51
CA HIS A 262 25.38 -14.00 11.76
C HIS A 262 25.75 -14.36 13.21
N GLY A 263 25.42 -15.59 13.61
CA GLY A 263 25.61 -16.09 14.97
C GLY A 263 24.44 -15.76 15.90
N ALA A 264 24.48 -16.33 17.11
CA ALA A 264 23.37 -16.37 18.05
C ALA A 264 23.44 -15.30 19.16
N ALA A 265 24.44 -14.41 19.13
CA ALA A 265 24.60 -13.37 20.13
C ALA A 265 23.93 -12.04 19.75
N LEU A 266 23.40 -11.86 18.54
CA LEU A 266 22.70 -10.63 18.16
C LEU A 266 21.29 -10.61 18.77
N ARG A 267 20.99 -9.60 19.61
CA ARG A 267 19.65 -9.38 20.16
C ARG A 267 18.76 -8.61 19.22
N SER A 268 19.25 -7.48 18.72
CA SER A 268 18.43 -6.55 17.95
C SER A 268 19.26 -5.78 16.94
N VAL A 269 18.61 -5.41 15.85
CA VAL A 269 19.17 -4.55 14.81
C VAL A 269 18.24 -3.36 14.65
N GLN A 270 18.79 -2.15 14.76
CA GLN A 270 18.03 -0.90 14.73
C GLN A 270 18.69 0.08 13.75
N PHE A 271 17.93 0.54 12.76
CA PHE A 271 18.32 1.62 11.85
C PHE A 271 17.49 2.87 12.19
N VAL A 272 18.15 4.02 12.36
CA VAL A 272 17.52 5.29 12.77
C VAL A 272 18.12 6.43 11.95
N GLY A 273 17.30 7.31 11.37
CA GLY A 273 17.82 8.45 10.59
C GLY A 273 18.64 8.04 9.36
N THR A 274 18.47 6.83 8.85
CA THR A 274 19.44 6.13 7.99
C THR A 274 18.89 5.92 6.58
N THR A 275 19.74 6.00 5.56
CA THR A 275 19.36 5.63 4.19
C THR A 275 19.91 4.24 3.85
N VAL A 276 19.11 3.40 3.19
CA VAL A 276 19.49 2.04 2.77
C VAL A 276 19.07 1.79 1.32
N GLY A 277 20.01 1.83 0.38
CA GLY A 277 19.74 1.74 -1.06
C GLY A 277 19.13 0.38 -1.47
N ILE A 278 19.80 -0.72 -1.17
CA ILE A 278 19.24 -2.08 -1.33
C ILE A 278 19.46 -2.96 -0.10
N ILE A 279 18.38 -3.58 0.38
CA ILE A 279 18.45 -4.73 1.30
C ILE A 279 18.45 -6.00 0.46
N ARG A 280 19.60 -6.67 0.30
CA ARG A 280 19.73 -7.83 -0.59
C ARG A 280 18.90 -9.04 -0.14
N SER A 281 18.69 -9.96 -1.08
CA SER A 281 18.26 -11.32 -0.79
C SER A 281 19.12 -11.95 0.31
N LEU A 282 18.48 -12.61 1.28
CA LEU A 282 19.10 -13.27 2.43
C LEU A 282 19.88 -12.34 3.38
N ALA A 283 19.66 -11.01 3.35
CA ALA A 283 20.30 -10.08 4.29
C ALA A 283 19.94 -10.38 5.76
N VAL A 284 18.67 -10.71 6.03
CA VAL A 284 18.16 -11.06 7.36
C VAL A 284 17.67 -12.50 7.36
N GLY A 285 18.44 -13.40 7.97
CA GLY A 285 18.16 -14.84 8.07
C GLY A 285 18.45 -15.45 9.45
N ILE A 286 18.52 -14.62 10.48
CA ILE A 286 18.83 -15.01 11.87
C ILE A 286 17.60 -14.88 12.79
N ARG A 287 17.73 -15.37 14.02
CA ARG A 287 16.82 -15.06 15.11
C ARG A 287 17.26 -13.80 15.84
N LEU A 288 16.31 -12.89 16.07
CA LEU A 288 16.45 -11.68 16.86
C LEU A 288 15.34 -11.64 17.94
N ASN A 289 15.40 -10.63 18.79
CA ASN A 289 14.31 -10.14 19.64
C ASN A 289 13.55 -9.05 18.87
N GLN A 290 14.25 -8.00 18.42
CA GLN A 290 13.66 -6.86 17.69
C GLN A 290 14.45 -6.52 16.42
N PHE A 291 13.74 -6.31 15.32
CA PHE A 291 14.27 -5.62 14.14
C PHE A 291 13.48 -4.32 13.92
N ARG A 292 14.16 -3.18 13.87
CA ARG A 292 13.51 -1.86 13.71
C ARG A 292 14.20 -1.01 12.64
N ILE A 293 13.41 -0.36 11.81
CA ILE A 293 13.83 0.75 10.95
C ILE A 293 12.94 1.95 11.30
N ALA A 294 13.56 3.11 11.59
CA ALA A 294 12.88 4.31 12.05
C ALA A 294 13.42 5.56 11.35
N ASP A 295 12.54 6.48 10.94
CA ASP A 295 12.92 7.81 10.45
C ASP A 295 13.93 7.72 9.29
N SER A 296 13.69 6.82 8.34
CA SER A 296 14.71 6.27 7.45
C SER A 296 14.19 6.09 6.01
N VAL A 297 15.11 6.09 5.05
CA VAL A 297 14.80 5.88 3.63
C VAL A 297 15.24 4.48 3.22
N ILE A 298 14.38 3.72 2.55
CA ILE A 298 14.75 2.45 1.91
C ILE A 298 14.51 2.59 0.42
N GLY A 299 15.54 2.32 -0.40
CA GLY A 299 15.39 2.21 -1.84
C GLY A 299 14.54 0.99 -2.19
N ARG A 300 15.14 -0.20 -2.12
CA ARG A 300 14.48 -1.47 -2.48
C ARG A 300 14.80 -2.64 -1.56
N PHE A 301 13.80 -3.50 -1.36
CA PHE A 301 14.00 -4.87 -0.87
C PHE A 301 14.36 -5.80 -2.03
N GLY A 302 15.33 -6.69 -1.83
CA GLY A 302 15.53 -7.88 -2.63
C GLY A 302 14.48 -8.96 -2.29
N ARG A 303 14.14 -9.82 -3.25
CA ARG A 303 13.33 -11.02 -2.98
C ARG A 303 14.02 -11.88 -1.93
N HIS A 304 13.27 -12.40 -0.98
CA HIS A 304 13.76 -13.18 0.15
C HIS A 304 14.79 -12.44 1.03
N SER A 305 14.69 -11.13 1.17
CA SER A 305 15.52 -10.32 2.07
C SER A 305 15.37 -10.74 3.54
N PHE A 306 14.16 -11.13 3.94
CA PHE A 306 13.83 -11.68 5.26
C PHE A 306 13.46 -13.17 5.13
N LYS A 307 14.41 -14.03 4.74
CA LYS A 307 14.13 -15.45 4.51
C LYS A 307 14.31 -16.26 5.79
N ARG A 308 13.23 -16.85 6.32
CA ARG A 308 13.22 -17.67 7.56
C ARG A 308 13.76 -16.94 8.80
N ALA A 309 13.75 -15.60 8.79
CA ALA A 309 14.08 -14.80 9.95
C ALA A 309 13.04 -15.01 11.08
N GLN A 310 13.49 -14.95 12.32
CA GLN A 310 12.64 -15.07 13.50
C GLN A 310 12.83 -13.86 14.41
N MET A 311 11.76 -13.27 14.91
CA MET A 311 11.82 -12.16 15.86
C MET A 311 10.57 -12.09 16.73
N GLU A 312 10.62 -11.34 17.83
CA GLU A 312 9.44 -11.01 18.62
C GLU A 312 8.73 -9.80 18.00
N GLN A 313 9.50 -8.76 17.66
CA GLN A 313 8.97 -7.51 17.09
C GLN A 313 9.66 -7.13 15.77
N LEU A 314 8.85 -6.83 14.74
CA LEU A 314 9.29 -6.17 13.51
C LEU A 314 8.62 -4.80 13.43
N GLN A 315 9.42 -3.73 13.28
CA GLN A 315 8.92 -2.35 13.33
C GLN A 315 9.48 -1.51 12.17
N LEU A 316 8.59 -1.00 11.33
CA LEU A 316 8.84 0.11 10.41
C LEU A 316 8.09 1.34 10.95
N HIS A 317 8.80 2.45 11.16
CA HIS A 317 8.23 3.69 11.68
C HIS A 317 8.77 4.90 10.92
N ASN A 318 7.92 5.74 10.34
CA ASN A 318 8.35 6.92 9.58
C ASN A 318 9.39 6.54 8.50
N VAL A 319 9.09 5.49 7.71
CA VAL A 319 9.96 4.96 6.67
C VAL A 319 9.44 5.33 5.29
N THR A 320 10.31 5.85 4.43
CA THR A 320 9.97 6.13 3.02
C THR A 320 10.53 5.03 2.11
N MET A 321 9.65 4.31 1.41
CA MET A 321 10.02 3.28 0.43
C MET A 321 10.01 3.87 -0.98
N LEU A 322 11.16 3.86 -1.66
CA LEU A 322 11.31 4.50 -2.97
C LEU A 322 10.87 3.60 -4.14
N ASP A 323 11.31 2.34 -4.14
CA ASP A 323 10.93 1.34 -5.16
C ASP A 323 9.72 0.49 -4.73
N ALA A 324 9.17 -0.26 -5.69
CA ALA A 324 8.08 -1.20 -5.46
C ALA A 324 8.50 -2.32 -4.49
N TRP A 325 7.62 -2.70 -3.55
CA TRP A 325 7.87 -3.80 -2.62
C TRP A 325 7.62 -5.14 -3.36
N PRO A 326 8.66 -5.94 -3.67
CA PRO A 326 8.50 -7.07 -4.58
C PRO A 326 7.91 -8.30 -3.89
N SER A 327 7.22 -9.11 -4.68
CA SER A 327 6.78 -10.45 -4.30
C SER A 327 7.91 -11.25 -3.65
N GLN A 328 7.56 -11.94 -2.56
CA GLN A 328 8.43 -12.82 -1.77
C GLN A 328 9.61 -12.10 -1.08
N ALA A 329 9.59 -10.78 -0.93
CA ALA A 329 10.58 -10.04 -0.15
C ALA A 329 10.73 -10.62 1.27
N TRP A 330 9.62 -10.79 1.98
CA TRP A 330 9.59 -11.45 3.29
C TRP A 330 8.99 -12.85 3.11
N GLN A 331 9.79 -13.90 3.28
CA GLN A 331 9.36 -15.30 3.05
C GLN A 331 9.68 -16.18 4.27
N GLY A 332 8.66 -16.80 4.86
CA GLY A 332 8.83 -17.65 6.04
C GLY A 332 9.26 -16.87 7.29
N LEU A 333 8.96 -15.57 7.33
CA LEU A 333 9.27 -14.68 8.45
C LEU A 333 8.32 -14.99 9.62
N ILE A 334 8.86 -15.15 10.82
CA ILE A 334 8.09 -15.45 12.05
C ILE A 334 8.26 -14.29 13.02
N VAL A 335 7.17 -13.61 13.38
CA VAL A 335 7.14 -12.43 14.26
C VAL A 335 6.20 -12.66 15.44
N SER A 336 6.72 -13.13 16.59
CA SER A 336 5.90 -13.73 17.65
C SER A 336 5.12 -12.77 18.57
N GLU A 337 5.25 -11.45 18.40
CA GLU A 337 4.39 -10.47 19.08
C GLU A 337 3.66 -9.56 18.10
N SER A 338 4.40 -8.73 17.34
CA SER A 338 3.77 -7.82 16.39
C SER A 338 4.66 -7.39 15.23
N MET A 339 4.06 -7.40 14.04
CA MET A 339 4.58 -6.78 12.83
C MET A 339 3.91 -5.41 12.68
N ARG A 340 4.68 -4.33 12.83
CA ARG A 340 4.17 -2.95 12.83
C ARG A 340 4.75 -2.14 11.68
N ILE A 341 3.89 -1.48 10.92
CA ILE A 341 4.22 -0.55 9.84
C ILE A 341 3.46 0.74 10.13
N THR A 342 4.18 1.81 10.45
CA THR A 342 3.58 3.03 11.03
C THR A 342 4.15 4.29 10.40
N ASN A 343 3.32 5.30 10.15
CA ASN A 343 3.70 6.62 9.61
C ASN A 343 4.54 6.56 8.32
N SER A 344 4.46 5.47 7.55
CA SER A 344 5.40 5.16 6.45
C SER A 344 4.79 5.43 5.08
N THR A 345 5.61 5.87 4.11
CA THR A 345 5.15 6.25 2.76
C THR A 345 5.71 5.29 1.71
N PHE A 346 4.84 4.75 0.86
CA PHE A 346 5.17 3.84 -0.22
C PHE A 346 4.94 4.55 -1.56
N LEU A 347 6.02 4.96 -2.23
CA LEU A 347 5.94 5.72 -3.48
C LEU A 347 5.51 4.87 -4.69
N GLN A 348 5.65 3.54 -4.57
CA GLN A 348 5.42 2.56 -5.61
C GLN A 348 4.51 1.43 -5.11
N THR A 349 3.98 0.64 -6.04
CA THR A 349 3.06 -0.47 -5.75
C THR A 349 3.65 -1.56 -4.83
N VAL A 350 2.85 -2.05 -3.90
CA VAL A 350 3.13 -3.28 -3.13
C VAL A 350 2.61 -4.48 -3.92
N HIS A 351 3.52 -5.35 -4.36
CA HIS A 351 3.19 -6.49 -5.24
C HIS A 351 2.50 -7.65 -4.51
N PRO A 352 1.79 -8.55 -5.24
CA PRO A 352 1.21 -9.77 -4.69
C PRO A 352 2.25 -10.63 -3.97
N ALA A 353 1.85 -11.25 -2.85
CA ALA A 353 2.70 -12.07 -1.99
C ALA A 353 4.02 -11.38 -1.55
N ALA A 354 4.04 -10.05 -1.38
CA ALA A 354 5.19 -9.30 -0.84
C ALA A 354 5.64 -9.84 0.52
N ILE A 355 4.68 -10.23 1.36
CA ILE A 355 4.85 -11.05 2.55
C ILE A 355 4.21 -12.42 2.28
N MET A 356 4.99 -13.50 2.37
CA MET A 356 4.59 -14.86 1.98
C MET A 356 5.04 -15.91 3.01
N GLU A 357 4.25 -16.97 3.22
CA GLU A 357 4.55 -18.11 4.12
C GLU A 357 4.91 -17.69 5.57
N SER A 358 4.54 -16.47 5.96
CA SER A 358 5.00 -15.81 7.18
C SER A 358 3.95 -15.91 8.29
N THR A 359 4.34 -15.70 9.55
CA THR A 359 3.43 -15.78 10.70
C THR A 359 3.62 -14.60 11.66
N THR A 360 2.52 -14.10 12.23
CA THR A 360 2.58 -13.15 13.35
C THR A 360 1.36 -13.26 14.26
N ASP A 361 1.47 -12.74 15.48
CA ASP A 361 0.34 -12.65 16.40
C ASP A 361 -0.52 -11.42 16.01
N ASP A 362 0.04 -10.21 16.11
CA ASP A 362 -0.60 -8.95 15.65
C ASP A 362 0.03 -8.39 14.34
N LEU A 363 -0.80 -8.08 13.33
CA LEU A 363 -0.40 -7.26 12.18
C LEU A 363 -0.98 -5.84 12.32
N ILE A 364 -0.13 -4.82 12.34
CA ILE A 364 -0.49 -3.43 12.63
C ILE A 364 0.04 -2.52 11.51
N ILE A 365 -0.87 -1.83 10.81
CA ILE A 365 -0.59 -0.95 9.67
C ILE A 365 -1.32 0.38 9.94
N GLU A 366 -0.60 1.39 10.45
CA GLU A 366 -1.21 2.64 10.94
C GLU A 366 -0.62 3.91 10.29
N HIS A 367 -1.47 4.84 9.87
CA HIS A 367 -1.10 6.17 9.35
C HIS A 367 -0.10 6.13 8.17
N ASN A 368 -0.15 5.10 7.34
CA ASN A 368 0.72 4.95 6.17
C ASN A 368 0.07 5.52 4.91
N VAL A 369 0.89 5.93 3.94
CA VAL A 369 0.43 6.44 2.64
C VAL A 369 0.96 5.53 1.54
N PHE A 370 0.06 4.96 0.74
CA PHE A 370 0.38 4.08 -0.39
C PHE A 370 0.01 4.78 -1.70
N ASN A 371 0.95 5.52 -2.29
CA ASN A 371 0.69 6.47 -3.37
C ASN A 371 0.14 5.83 -4.66
N GLN A 372 0.48 4.57 -4.93
CA GLN A 372 0.01 3.83 -6.10
C GLN A 372 -1.07 2.82 -5.73
N SER A 373 -0.67 1.60 -5.35
CA SER A 373 -1.60 0.51 -5.08
C SER A 373 -1.04 -0.51 -4.09
N ILE A 374 -1.95 -1.22 -3.42
CA ILE A 374 -1.65 -2.53 -2.81
C ILE A 374 -2.39 -3.59 -3.61
N ALA A 375 -1.64 -4.51 -4.19
CA ALA A 375 -2.16 -5.55 -5.07
C ALA A 375 -2.84 -6.71 -4.32
N ASP A 376 -3.63 -7.50 -5.07
CA ASP A 376 -4.25 -8.75 -4.65
C ASP A 376 -3.29 -9.65 -3.88
N GLU A 377 -3.73 -10.20 -2.74
CA GLU A 377 -2.95 -11.13 -1.91
C GLU A 377 -1.51 -10.64 -1.57
N ALA A 378 -1.28 -9.33 -1.42
CA ALA A 378 0.01 -8.79 -0.94
C ALA A 378 0.47 -9.41 0.41
N PHE A 379 -0.50 -9.83 1.23
CA PHE A 379 -0.31 -10.48 2.52
C PHE A 379 -0.75 -11.95 2.46
N GLN A 380 0.20 -12.87 2.23
CA GLN A 380 0.03 -14.31 2.34
C GLN A 380 0.67 -14.82 3.64
N LEU A 381 0.02 -14.56 4.77
CA LEU A 381 0.56 -14.81 6.12
C LEU A 381 -0.50 -15.30 7.12
N ALA A 382 -0.06 -16.04 8.13
CA ALA A 382 -0.92 -16.54 9.21
C ALA A 382 -0.93 -15.57 10.40
N VAL A 383 -2.12 -15.18 10.84
CA VAL A 383 -2.35 -14.26 11.98
C VAL A 383 -2.94 -15.04 13.15
N LYS A 384 -2.53 -14.72 14.40
CA LYS A 384 -3.10 -15.38 15.59
C LYS A 384 -4.24 -14.60 16.24
N THR A 385 -4.10 -13.27 16.37
CA THR A 385 -4.99 -12.44 17.20
C THR A 385 -5.74 -11.36 16.42
N ARG A 386 -5.07 -10.51 15.62
CA ARG A 386 -5.73 -9.36 14.99
C ARG A 386 -4.94 -8.73 13.85
N ILE A 387 -5.66 -8.00 13.00
CA ILE A 387 -5.14 -7.15 11.93
C ILE A 387 -5.73 -5.76 12.10
N TRP A 388 -4.89 -4.73 12.19
CA TRP A 388 -5.28 -3.34 12.33
C TRP A 388 -4.81 -2.54 11.12
N LEU A 389 -5.74 -1.96 10.36
CA LEU A 389 -5.48 -0.91 9.37
C LEU A 389 -6.16 0.36 9.88
N ILE A 390 -5.38 1.32 10.40
CA ILE A 390 -5.91 2.54 11.02
C ILE A 390 -5.33 3.78 10.34
N GLY A 391 -6.18 4.69 9.84
CA GLY A 391 -5.77 6.00 9.35
C GLY A 391 -4.88 6.00 8.10
N ASN A 392 -4.87 4.92 7.30
CA ASN A 392 -4.03 4.83 6.11
C ASN A 392 -4.70 5.46 4.89
N VAL A 393 -3.88 5.97 3.96
CA VAL A 393 -4.31 6.47 2.66
C VAL A 393 -3.82 5.52 1.56
N PHE A 394 -4.72 5.10 0.66
CA PHE A 394 -4.43 4.20 -0.46
C PHE A 394 -4.84 4.85 -1.79
N GLY A 395 -3.91 4.98 -2.74
CA GLY A 395 -4.26 5.39 -4.12
C GLY A 395 -5.24 4.39 -4.76
N GLN A 396 -4.94 3.10 -4.62
CA GLN A 396 -5.81 2.00 -5.02
C GLN A 396 -5.68 0.81 -4.03
N LEU A 397 -6.81 0.22 -3.65
CA LEU A 397 -6.87 -0.93 -2.76
C LEU A 397 -7.56 -2.12 -3.45
N SER A 398 -6.91 -3.29 -3.46
CA SER A 398 -7.53 -4.52 -3.99
C SER A 398 -8.58 -5.11 -3.04
N SER A 399 -9.73 -5.52 -3.58
CA SER A 399 -10.74 -6.28 -2.83
C SER A 399 -10.25 -7.66 -2.37
N ASN A 400 -9.20 -8.21 -3.00
CA ASN A 400 -8.56 -9.48 -2.64
C ASN A 400 -7.39 -9.33 -1.66
N LEU A 401 -7.17 -8.15 -1.03
CA LEU A 401 -6.02 -7.93 -0.15
C LEU A 401 -5.85 -9.01 0.94
N PHE A 402 -6.93 -9.30 1.67
CA PHE A 402 -6.91 -10.25 2.80
C PHE A 402 -7.08 -11.71 2.38
N ARG A 403 -7.29 -12.01 1.10
CA ARG A 403 -7.58 -13.37 0.61
C ARG A 403 -6.45 -14.38 0.87
N GLY A 404 -5.21 -13.90 0.95
CA GLY A 404 -4.03 -14.70 1.31
C GLY A 404 -3.83 -14.92 2.82
N VAL A 405 -4.60 -14.24 3.67
CA VAL A 405 -4.48 -14.31 5.12
C VAL A 405 -5.20 -15.55 5.66
N VAL A 406 -4.56 -16.24 6.59
CA VAL A 406 -5.13 -17.41 7.30
C VAL A 406 -5.03 -17.23 8.82
N ILE A 407 -5.85 -17.98 9.57
CA ILE A 407 -5.66 -18.10 11.02
C ILE A 407 -4.50 -19.08 11.27
N SER A 408 -3.63 -18.78 12.23
CA SER A 408 -2.59 -19.71 12.66
C SER A 408 -3.17 -21.03 13.18
N ASN A 409 -2.57 -22.16 12.79
CA ASN A 409 -2.94 -23.50 13.29
C ASN A 409 -2.90 -23.61 14.82
N GLU A 410 -2.12 -22.77 15.49
CA GLU A 410 -2.04 -22.69 16.96
C GLU A 410 -3.34 -22.18 17.60
N THR A 411 -4.05 -21.26 16.94
CA THR A 411 -5.24 -20.58 17.50
C THR A 411 -6.54 -20.89 16.76
N ALA A 412 -6.47 -21.54 15.59
CA ALA A 412 -7.59 -21.82 14.68
C ALA A 412 -8.82 -22.54 15.27
N TRP A 413 -8.68 -23.18 16.45
CA TRP A 413 -9.78 -23.87 17.13
C TRP A 413 -10.55 -23.00 18.13
N ASN A 414 -9.92 -21.96 18.69
CA ASN A 414 -10.44 -21.23 19.85
C ASN A 414 -10.48 -19.69 19.67
N ALA A 415 -9.81 -19.13 18.66
CA ALA A 415 -9.78 -17.68 18.41
C ALA A 415 -10.63 -17.30 17.19
N GLN A 416 -11.41 -16.22 17.33
CA GLN A 416 -11.96 -15.46 16.20
C GLN A 416 -11.14 -14.17 16.06
N PRO A 417 -10.05 -14.16 15.27
CA PRO A 417 -9.26 -12.95 15.07
C PRO A 417 -10.08 -11.84 14.40
N ASN A 418 -9.72 -10.58 14.68
CA ASN A 418 -10.47 -9.41 14.21
C ASN A 418 -9.65 -8.58 13.22
N ILE A 419 -10.28 -8.14 12.13
CA ILE A 419 -9.77 -7.16 11.17
C ILE A 419 -10.46 -5.82 11.47
N LEU A 420 -9.70 -4.85 11.99
CA LEU A 420 -10.15 -3.48 12.22
C LEU A 420 -9.72 -2.59 11.05
N LEU A 421 -10.69 -1.94 10.40
CA LEU A 421 -10.48 -0.96 9.34
C LEU A 421 -11.05 0.40 9.79
N GLU A 422 -10.20 1.25 10.37
CA GLU A 422 -10.62 2.48 11.05
C GLU A 422 -10.02 3.74 10.37
N ARG A 423 -10.84 4.75 10.04
CA ARG A 423 -10.40 6.04 9.44
C ARG A 423 -9.54 5.95 8.17
N ASN A 424 -9.60 4.85 7.42
CA ASN A 424 -8.82 4.71 6.18
C ASN A 424 -9.46 5.50 5.03
N LEU A 425 -8.64 5.92 4.07
CA LEU A 425 -9.05 6.63 2.84
C LEU A 425 -8.57 5.87 1.61
N ILE A 426 -9.45 5.63 0.64
CA ILE A 426 -9.08 5.17 -0.71
C ILE A 426 -9.31 6.31 -1.72
N GLU A 427 -8.37 6.58 -2.63
CA GLU A 427 -8.59 7.51 -3.74
C GLU A 427 -9.42 6.89 -4.87
N THR A 428 -9.03 5.69 -5.34
CA THR A 428 -9.71 4.95 -6.40
C THR A 428 -10.09 3.53 -5.97
N PHE A 429 -11.37 3.17 -6.07
CA PHE A 429 -11.87 1.85 -5.68
C PHE A 429 -12.36 1.07 -6.90
N THR A 430 -11.47 0.23 -7.43
CA THR A 430 -11.74 -0.58 -8.63
C THR A 430 -12.40 -1.91 -8.26
N VAL A 431 -13.73 -1.98 -8.37
CA VAL A 431 -14.47 -3.23 -8.22
C VAL A 431 -14.20 -4.13 -9.43
N SER A 432 -13.47 -5.23 -9.22
CA SER A 432 -13.22 -6.24 -10.25
C SER A 432 -14.53 -6.87 -10.74
N SER A 433 -14.85 -6.65 -12.02
CA SER A 433 -16.19 -6.88 -12.61
C SER A 433 -16.70 -8.33 -12.63
N GLY A 434 -15.87 -9.32 -12.24
CA GLY A 434 -16.30 -10.71 -12.02
C GLY A 434 -16.93 -10.97 -10.64
N ASP A 435 -16.49 -10.24 -9.60
CA ASP A 435 -16.89 -10.41 -8.19
C ASP A 435 -17.54 -9.11 -7.65
N ALA A 436 -18.38 -8.47 -8.48
CA ALA A 436 -18.94 -7.13 -8.28
C ALA A 436 -20.00 -7.00 -7.17
N ARG A 437 -19.79 -7.68 -6.04
CA ARG A 437 -20.74 -7.77 -4.91
C ARG A 437 -20.09 -7.74 -3.52
N ASN A 438 -18.77 -7.88 -3.43
CA ASN A 438 -18.03 -7.88 -2.16
C ASN A 438 -17.07 -6.69 -2.10
N PHE A 439 -17.21 -5.84 -1.07
CA PHE A 439 -16.29 -4.72 -0.82
C PHE A 439 -14.86 -5.21 -0.54
N LEU A 440 -14.72 -6.21 0.34
CA LEU A 440 -13.46 -6.90 0.64
C LEU A 440 -13.73 -8.40 0.78
N VAL A 441 -12.83 -9.24 0.27
CA VAL A 441 -12.88 -10.70 0.42
C VAL A 441 -12.21 -11.08 1.74
N ILE A 442 -13.02 -11.12 2.81
CA ILE A 442 -12.56 -11.49 4.16
C ILE A 442 -12.47 -13.02 4.29
N PRO A 443 -11.36 -13.57 4.82
CA PRO A 443 -11.25 -15.01 5.09
C PRO A 443 -12.27 -15.49 6.13
N ARG A 444 -12.67 -16.76 6.03
CA ARG A 444 -13.61 -17.37 6.98
C ARG A 444 -13.04 -17.35 8.39
N ASN A 445 -13.93 -17.23 9.38
CA ASN A 445 -13.64 -17.20 10.82
C ASN A 445 -12.90 -15.95 11.34
N PHE A 446 -12.60 -14.97 10.49
CA PHE A 446 -12.27 -13.61 10.95
C PHE A 446 -13.56 -12.82 11.21
N SER A 447 -13.50 -11.97 12.24
CA SER A 447 -14.44 -10.86 12.40
C SER A 447 -13.92 -9.63 11.65
N LEU A 448 -14.83 -8.77 11.19
CA LEU A 448 -14.53 -7.50 10.53
C LEU A 448 -15.22 -6.38 11.30
N ASN A 449 -14.46 -5.36 11.71
CA ASN A 449 -14.99 -4.09 12.20
C ASN A 449 -14.52 -2.98 11.24
N VAL A 450 -15.45 -2.20 10.70
CA VAL A 450 -15.16 -1.06 9.81
C VAL A 450 -15.70 0.20 10.50
N GLN A 451 -14.91 1.27 10.53
CA GLN A 451 -15.26 2.51 11.21
C GLN A 451 -14.73 3.74 10.45
N GLY A 452 -15.61 4.64 10.03
CA GLY A 452 -15.24 5.90 9.35
C GLY A 452 -14.42 5.71 8.07
N PHE A 453 -14.70 4.67 7.27
CA PHE A 453 -13.94 4.32 6.08
C PHE A 453 -14.36 5.17 4.88
N ARG A 454 -13.40 5.87 4.24
CA ARG A 454 -13.68 6.87 3.20
C ARG A 454 -13.19 6.45 1.82
N ILE A 455 -13.94 6.83 0.79
CA ILE A 455 -13.61 6.59 -0.62
C ILE A 455 -13.79 7.91 -1.37
N ALA A 456 -12.70 8.52 -1.87
CA ALA A 456 -12.71 9.82 -2.55
C ALA A 456 -13.23 9.76 -4.00
N GLN A 457 -13.72 8.60 -4.43
CA GLN A 457 -14.45 8.40 -5.68
C GLN A 457 -15.89 8.88 -5.51
N LEU A 458 -16.44 9.50 -6.56
CA LEU A 458 -17.81 9.99 -6.59
C LEU A 458 -18.82 8.84 -6.38
N ALA A 459 -19.78 9.07 -5.49
CA ALA A 459 -20.91 8.18 -5.29
C ALA A 459 -21.75 8.06 -6.57
N THR A 460 -22.12 6.83 -6.95
CA THR A 460 -23.08 6.55 -8.03
C THR A 460 -23.92 5.32 -7.66
N CYS A 461 -25.12 5.19 -8.23
CA CYS A 461 -25.97 4.01 -7.98
C CYS A 461 -25.33 2.68 -8.42
N GLU A 462 -24.36 2.71 -9.34
CA GLU A 462 -23.59 1.55 -9.80
C GLU A 462 -22.43 1.23 -8.83
N ASN A 463 -21.61 2.23 -8.47
CA ASN A 463 -20.47 2.06 -7.54
C ASN A 463 -20.93 1.62 -6.13
N THR A 464 -22.17 1.95 -5.75
CA THR A 464 -22.78 1.60 -4.45
C THR A 464 -23.60 0.31 -4.49
N ASN A 465 -23.70 -0.39 -5.62
CA ASN A 465 -24.50 -1.61 -5.79
C ASN A 465 -23.77 -2.87 -5.27
N ILE A 466 -23.36 -2.86 -4.00
CA ILE A 466 -22.50 -3.89 -3.38
C ILE A 466 -23.26 -4.54 -2.21
N SER A 467 -23.17 -5.86 -2.08
CA SER A 467 -24.15 -6.67 -1.32
C SER A 467 -23.91 -6.80 0.20
N SER A 468 -22.90 -6.14 0.74
CA SER A 468 -22.46 -6.28 2.15
C SER A 468 -23.20 -5.34 3.12
N SER A 469 -24.50 -5.56 3.32
CA SER A 469 -25.41 -4.72 4.13
C SER A 469 -24.84 -4.20 5.45
N ASN A 470 -24.14 -5.05 6.19
CA ASN A 470 -23.70 -4.77 7.57
C ASN A 470 -22.47 -3.86 7.65
N VAL A 471 -21.91 -3.42 6.53
CA VAL A 471 -20.70 -2.58 6.46
C VAL A 471 -21.01 -1.14 6.04
N TRP A 472 -22.18 -0.89 5.43
CA TRP A 472 -22.52 0.41 4.83
C TRP A 472 -22.66 1.62 5.75
N PRO A 473 -23.10 1.51 7.02
CA PRO A 473 -23.15 2.66 7.93
C PRO A 473 -21.78 3.29 8.21
N GLU A 474 -20.69 2.56 7.94
CA GLU A 474 -19.32 2.95 8.25
C GLU A 474 -18.43 3.10 6.99
N VAL A 475 -19.04 3.07 5.80
CA VAL A 475 -18.37 3.33 4.51
C VAL A 475 -19.01 4.53 3.82
N PHE A 476 -18.17 5.52 3.53
CA PHE A 476 -18.56 6.84 3.04
C PHE A 476 -17.90 7.15 1.70
N PHE A 477 -18.69 7.58 0.71
CA PHE A 477 -18.21 8.02 -0.61
C PHE A 477 -18.21 9.55 -0.71
N LEU A 478 -17.45 10.10 -1.66
CA LEU A 478 -17.45 11.55 -1.90
C LEU A 478 -18.80 12.00 -2.49
N ARG A 479 -19.42 13.02 -1.87
CA ARG A 479 -20.68 13.62 -2.36
C ARG A 479 -20.50 14.15 -3.79
N PRO A 480 -21.46 13.93 -4.71
CA PRO A 480 -21.45 14.64 -5.98
C PRO A 480 -21.53 16.15 -5.72
N PHE A 481 -20.77 16.93 -6.48
CA PHE A 481 -20.65 18.39 -6.35
C PHE A 481 -20.10 18.90 -5.00
N ALA A 482 -19.37 18.08 -4.22
CA ALA A 482 -18.62 18.56 -3.06
C ALA A 482 -17.66 19.69 -3.45
N VAL A 483 -17.85 20.88 -2.84
CA VAL A 483 -17.03 22.10 -3.07
C VAL A 483 -15.92 22.23 -2.01
N THR A 484 -16.05 21.49 -0.91
CA THR A 484 -15.13 21.40 0.22
C THR A 484 -13.91 20.52 -0.09
N ASN A 485 -12.89 20.59 0.78
CA ASN A 485 -11.66 19.79 0.62
C ASN A 485 -11.95 18.28 0.74
N ARG A 486 -11.17 17.44 0.05
CA ARG A 486 -11.27 15.96 0.15
C ARG A 486 -10.94 15.40 1.54
N GLU A 487 -10.26 16.17 2.38
CA GLU A 487 -9.92 15.80 3.75
C GLU A 487 -11.08 16.07 4.74
N ASP A 488 -11.98 16.97 4.38
CA ASP A 488 -13.14 17.40 5.17
C ASP A 488 -14.15 16.23 5.33
N PRO A 489 -14.53 15.83 6.56
CA PRO A 489 -15.54 14.80 6.78
C PRO A 489 -16.89 15.10 6.10
N GLU A 490 -17.31 16.37 6.05
CA GLU A 490 -18.62 16.78 5.54
C GLU A 490 -18.73 16.62 4.00
N SER A 491 -17.59 16.50 3.30
CA SER A 491 -17.52 16.18 1.86
C SER A 491 -18.05 14.78 1.52
N TYR A 492 -18.29 13.93 2.52
CA TYR A 492 -18.65 12.52 2.34
C TYR A 492 -20.11 12.25 2.73
N VAL A 493 -20.66 11.17 2.16
CA VAL A 493 -22.03 10.68 2.37
C VAL A 493 -21.98 9.17 2.62
N SER A 494 -22.79 8.66 3.54
CA SER A 494 -22.87 7.22 3.77
C SER A 494 -23.55 6.52 2.58
N VAL A 495 -23.24 5.24 2.34
CA VAL A 495 -23.83 4.51 1.21
C VAL A 495 -25.35 4.37 1.33
N GLU A 496 -25.87 4.25 2.55
CA GLU A 496 -27.31 4.14 2.80
C GLU A 496 -28.05 5.47 2.53
N GLU A 497 -27.54 6.58 3.09
CA GLU A 497 -28.04 7.95 2.86
C GLU A 497 -28.08 8.29 1.36
N PHE A 498 -26.96 8.12 0.65
CA PHE A 498 -26.87 8.44 -0.78
C PHE A 498 -27.86 7.63 -1.64
N ARG A 499 -28.03 6.33 -1.35
CA ARG A 499 -28.95 5.47 -2.12
C ARG A 499 -30.42 5.78 -1.84
N GLN A 500 -30.74 6.30 -0.65
CA GLN A 500 -32.08 6.79 -0.31
C GLN A 500 -32.36 8.16 -0.97
N GLU A 501 -31.41 9.10 -0.92
CA GLU A 501 -31.54 10.43 -1.53
C GLU A 501 -31.75 10.35 -3.05
N GLU A 502 -30.85 9.65 -3.76
CA GLU A 502 -30.86 9.60 -5.23
C GLU A 502 -31.78 8.49 -5.80
N GLY A 503 -32.54 7.81 -4.94
CA GLY A 503 -33.51 6.78 -5.33
C GLY A 503 -32.86 5.55 -6.02
N CYS A 504 -31.61 5.22 -5.70
CA CYS A 504 -30.89 4.12 -6.33
C CYS A 504 -31.57 2.75 -6.16
N ASP A 505 -32.38 2.58 -5.10
CA ASP A 505 -33.18 1.38 -4.82
C ASP A 505 -34.67 1.50 -5.24
N ALA A 506 -35.05 2.56 -5.95
CA ALA A 506 -36.43 2.82 -6.43
C ALA A 506 -36.92 1.84 -7.53
N GLY A 507 -36.20 0.75 -7.81
CA GLY A 507 -36.72 -0.42 -8.52
C GLY A 507 -37.75 -1.23 -7.72
N GLY A 508 -38.01 -0.84 -6.47
CA GLY A 508 -38.95 -1.47 -5.53
C GLY A 508 -40.42 -1.00 -5.64
N PRO A 509 -41.17 -1.04 -4.52
CA PRO A 509 -42.64 -0.96 -4.53
C PRO A 509 -43.20 0.40 -4.98
N ASP A 510 -42.44 1.49 -4.95
CA ASP A 510 -42.92 2.79 -5.43
C ASP A 510 -43.16 2.83 -6.93
N LEU A 511 -42.36 2.10 -7.74
CA LEU A 511 -42.65 1.91 -9.16
C LEU A 511 -43.99 1.16 -9.35
N VAL A 512 -44.24 0.14 -8.52
CA VAL A 512 -45.50 -0.62 -8.53
C VAL A 512 -46.66 0.28 -8.10
N LEU A 513 -46.49 1.12 -7.09
CA LEU A 513 -47.48 2.07 -6.60
C LEU A 513 -47.80 3.15 -7.64
N VAL A 514 -46.79 3.67 -8.37
CA VAL A 514 -46.97 4.57 -9.51
C VAL A 514 -47.72 3.88 -10.66
N ILE A 515 -47.40 2.62 -10.99
CA ILE A 515 -48.12 1.83 -12.00
C ILE A 515 -49.57 1.57 -11.58
N VAL A 516 -49.83 1.26 -10.30
CA VAL A 516 -51.17 1.07 -9.74
C VAL A 516 -51.98 2.37 -9.77
N LEU A 517 -51.39 3.51 -9.37
CA LEU A 517 -52.03 4.83 -9.48
C LEU A 517 -52.32 5.20 -10.94
N ALA A 518 -51.37 5.01 -11.85
CA ALA A 518 -51.55 5.33 -13.27
C ALA A 518 -52.63 4.46 -13.94
N THR A 519 -52.69 3.16 -13.60
CA THR A 519 -53.74 2.26 -14.11
C THR A 519 -55.10 2.55 -13.49
N LEU A 520 -55.18 2.85 -12.19
CA LEU A 520 -56.43 3.27 -11.54
C LEU A 520 -56.97 4.59 -12.12
N LEU A 521 -56.09 5.55 -12.38
CA LEU A 521 -56.43 6.84 -13.00
C LEU A 521 -56.89 6.64 -14.47
N GLY A 522 -56.21 5.76 -15.23
CA GLY A 522 -56.64 5.35 -16.56
C GLY A 522 -58.03 4.68 -16.59
N VAL A 523 -58.27 3.75 -15.66
CA VAL A 523 -59.57 3.04 -15.53
C VAL A 523 -60.70 3.99 -15.12
N THR A 524 -60.45 4.90 -14.18
CA THR A 524 -61.45 5.89 -13.76
C THR A 524 -61.78 6.91 -14.85
N LEU A 525 -60.79 7.38 -15.63
CA LEU A 525 -61.05 8.23 -16.80
C LEU A 525 -61.84 7.50 -17.89
N LEU A 526 -61.49 6.24 -18.21
CA LEU A 526 -62.24 5.43 -19.18
C LEU A 526 -63.67 5.13 -18.70
N GLY A 527 -63.84 4.74 -17.43
CA GLY A 527 -65.14 4.51 -16.81
C GLY A 527 -66.01 5.77 -16.82
N GLY A 528 -65.45 6.91 -16.40
CA GLY A 528 -66.13 8.21 -16.44
C GLY A 528 -66.52 8.63 -17.86
N GLY A 529 -65.66 8.40 -18.85
CA GLY A 529 -65.95 8.63 -20.27
C GLY A 529 -67.09 7.76 -20.79
N ILE A 530 -67.10 6.47 -20.46
CA ILE A 530 -68.16 5.53 -20.86
C ILE A 530 -69.49 5.88 -20.19
N VAL A 531 -69.50 6.13 -18.87
CA VAL A 531 -70.71 6.54 -18.14
C VAL A 531 -71.23 7.87 -18.66
N GLY A 532 -70.36 8.87 -18.85
CA GLY A 532 -70.73 10.17 -19.44
C GLY A 532 -71.33 10.04 -20.84
N TRP A 533 -70.76 9.19 -21.70
CA TRP A 533 -71.30 8.91 -23.04
C TRP A 533 -72.66 8.20 -22.99
N LEU A 534 -72.85 7.24 -22.09
CA LEU A 534 -74.13 6.56 -21.89
C LEU A 534 -75.20 7.52 -21.34
N CYS A 535 -74.86 8.35 -20.35
CA CYS A 535 -75.73 9.40 -19.81
C CYS A 535 -76.12 10.43 -20.89
N TYR A 536 -75.15 10.90 -21.70
CA TYR A 536 -75.41 11.79 -22.83
C TYR A 536 -76.33 11.13 -23.88
N ARG A 537 -76.08 9.86 -24.23
CA ARG A 537 -76.91 9.10 -25.18
C ARG A 537 -78.33 8.88 -24.65
N HIS A 538 -78.48 8.65 -23.34
CA HIS A 538 -79.77 8.52 -22.68
C HIS A 538 -80.53 9.87 -22.63
N HIS A 539 -79.87 10.95 -22.24
CA HIS A 539 -80.45 12.30 -22.22
C HIS A 539 -80.90 12.73 -23.63
N ARG A 540 -80.07 12.49 -24.65
CA ARG A 540 -80.38 12.79 -26.06
C ARG A 540 -81.51 11.92 -26.63
N LYS A 541 -81.72 10.70 -26.11
CA LYS A 541 -82.94 9.90 -26.37
C LYS A 541 -84.16 10.54 -25.69
N ARG A 542 -84.05 10.90 -24.40
CA ARG A 542 -85.17 11.45 -23.61
C ARG A 542 -85.68 12.78 -24.17
N GLN A 543 -84.78 13.70 -24.52
CA GLN A 543 -85.13 14.96 -25.19
C GLN A 543 -85.82 14.73 -26.55
N ARG A 544 -85.44 13.71 -27.32
CA ARG A 544 -86.13 13.37 -28.59
C ARG A 544 -87.57 12.89 -28.37
N MET A 545 -87.90 12.27 -27.24
CA MET A 545 -89.29 11.86 -26.97
C MET A 545 -90.14 13.06 -26.53
N ILE A 546 -89.61 13.92 -25.67
CA ILE A 546 -90.28 15.18 -25.26
C ILE A 546 -90.59 16.08 -26.48
N LEU A 547 -89.69 16.14 -27.46
CA LEU A 547 -89.88 16.88 -28.72
C LEU A 547 -90.87 16.22 -29.71
N LEU A 548 -91.28 14.98 -29.46
CA LEU A 548 -92.35 14.29 -30.22
C LEU A 548 -93.71 14.50 -29.56
N GLU A 549 -93.79 14.49 -28.23
CA GLU A 549 -95.04 14.72 -27.48
C GLU A 549 -95.63 16.12 -27.76
N GLN A 550 -94.79 17.15 -27.93
CA GLN A 550 -95.23 18.51 -28.27
C GLN A 550 -95.81 18.68 -29.69
N LYS A 551 -95.87 17.64 -30.53
CA LYS A 551 -96.43 17.72 -31.90
C LYS A 551 -97.80 17.08 -32.08
N LEU A 552 -98.42 16.55 -31.01
CA LEU A 552 -99.58 15.65 -31.13
C LEU A 552 -100.83 16.08 -30.35
N VAL A 553 -101.00 17.39 -30.08
CA VAL A 553 -102.27 17.95 -29.57
C VAL A 553 -102.61 19.26 -30.28
N GLN A 554 -103.58 19.22 -31.20
CA GLN A 554 -104.39 20.38 -31.58
C GLN A 554 -105.83 20.15 -31.07
N PRO A 555 -106.32 20.93 -30.10
CA PRO A 555 -107.72 20.85 -29.66
C PRO A 555 -108.62 21.72 -30.54
N THR A 556 -109.53 21.12 -31.29
CA THR A 556 -110.65 21.85 -31.92
C THR A 556 -111.75 22.14 -30.89
N PRO A 557 -112.43 23.30 -30.93
CA PRO A 557 -113.35 23.72 -29.88
C PRO A 557 -114.81 23.33 -30.14
N ARG A 558 -115.56 22.98 -29.08
CA ARG A 558 -116.87 23.58 -28.72
C ARG A 558 -117.55 22.94 -27.48
N THR A 559 -118.00 23.81 -26.56
CA THR A 559 -119.26 23.77 -25.76
C THR A 559 -119.83 22.42 -25.29
N TYR A 560 -120.14 22.20 -24.00
CA TYR A 560 -121.25 22.89 -23.31
C TYR A 560 -121.21 22.77 -21.77
N ARG A 561 -121.82 23.75 -21.07
CA ARG A 561 -122.45 23.74 -19.71
C ARG A 561 -121.66 23.32 -18.45
N GLU A 562 -121.62 24.27 -17.49
CA GLU A 562 -122.19 24.23 -16.13
C GLU A 562 -122.46 22.82 -15.52
N THR A 563 -122.09 22.46 -14.29
CA THR A 563 -121.90 23.20 -13.00
C THR A 563 -120.58 22.78 -12.28
N GLN A 564 -119.93 23.56 -11.38
CA GLN A 564 -120.21 23.72 -9.93
C GLN A 564 -120.61 22.39 -9.20
N ILE A 565 -120.12 22.00 -8.00
CA ILE A 565 -119.37 22.75 -6.94
C ILE A 565 -118.72 21.81 -5.86
N LEU A 566 -117.64 22.23 -5.16
CA LEU A 566 -117.13 21.76 -3.82
C LEU A 566 -116.71 20.26 -3.62
N LEU A 567 -116.05 19.78 -2.53
CA LEU A 567 -115.06 20.23 -1.51
C LEU A 567 -114.45 18.92 -0.88
N LYS A 568 -113.17 18.77 -0.49
CA LYS A 568 -112.56 18.94 0.88
C LYS A 568 -111.31 18.02 0.94
N LEU A 569 -110.10 18.46 1.33
CA LEU A 569 -109.45 18.36 2.68
C LEU A 569 -109.72 17.03 3.42
N GLU A 570 -108.79 16.35 4.09
CA GLU A 570 -107.48 16.66 4.74
C GLU A 570 -106.62 15.34 4.74
N THR A 571 -105.32 15.21 5.05
CA THR A 571 -104.38 15.77 6.06
C THR A 571 -102.94 15.84 5.47
N VAL A 572 -101.99 16.70 5.85
CA VAL A 572 -101.23 16.86 7.14
C VAL A 572 -100.50 15.57 7.59
N GLY A 573 -99.18 15.54 7.79
CA GLY A 573 -98.15 16.57 7.59
C GLY A 573 -96.73 16.07 7.94
N THR A 574 -95.67 16.81 7.56
CA THR A 574 -94.26 16.40 7.72
C THR A 574 -93.51 17.16 8.82
N LEU A 575 -93.03 16.41 9.82
CA LEU A 575 -92.13 16.76 10.93
C LEU A 575 -91.37 15.46 11.30
N LYS A 576 -90.14 15.44 11.82
CA LYS A 576 -89.20 16.50 12.24
C LYS A 576 -87.74 15.99 12.06
N THR A 577 -86.77 16.88 12.20
CA THR A 577 -85.35 16.56 12.48
C THR A 577 -85.11 16.15 13.95
N ASP A 578 -83.82 16.06 14.30
CA ASP A 578 -83.17 16.04 15.62
C ASP A 578 -82.58 14.65 15.96
N PHE A 579 -81.33 14.49 16.38
CA PHE A 579 -80.27 15.46 16.73
C PHE A 579 -79.02 15.31 15.85
#